data_AF-G4ZDR7-F1
#
_entry.id   AF-G4ZDR7-F1
#
_cell.length_a   1.000
_cell.length_b   1.000
_cell.length_c   1.000
_cell.angle_alpha   90.00
_cell.angle_beta   90.00
_cell.angle_gamma   90.00
#
_symmetry.space_group_name_H-M   'P 1'
#
loop_
_entity.id
_entity.type
_entity.pdbx_description
1 polymer ?
#
loop_
_entity_poly.entity_id
_entity_poly.type
_entity_poly.pdbx_seq_one_letter_code
_entity_poly.pdbx_strand_id
1 'polypeptide(L)'
;MYTGIALYSSCLLFWWLFMRGDANRLQVSRWSSVVLPSTNTELYAESATTGSSPADALLETFARGIGASTPELLELHRRHHIPDYKCVGWRQTRDCSPDGPRESAKDMNCGGIVNAGASGFCLLRDETRNVR
;
A
#
# COMPACT_ATOMS: atom_id res chain seq x y z
N MET A 1 13.26 36.31 41.33
CA MET A 1 12.75 34.92 41.22
C MET A 1 11.62 34.80 40.21
N TYR A 2 10.56 35.60 40.30
CA TYR A 2 9.42 35.54 39.36
C TYR A 2 9.75 35.85 37.89
N THR A 3 10.73 36.73 37.63
CA THR A 3 11.19 37.06 36.27
C THR A 3 11.83 35.86 35.56
N GLY A 4 12.61 35.05 36.28
CA GLY A 4 13.21 33.83 35.72
C GLY A 4 12.16 32.77 35.39
N ILE A 5 11.14 32.64 36.24
CA ILE A 5 10.02 31.70 36.02
C ILE A 5 9.20 32.13 34.80
N ALA A 6 8.92 33.43 34.65
CA ALA A 6 8.16 33.95 33.52
C ALA A 6 8.89 33.73 32.18
N LEU A 7 10.20 33.97 32.13
CA LEU A 7 11.03 33.73 30.93
C LEU A 7 11.17 32.24 30.60
N TYR A 8 11.25 31.38 31.61
CA TYR A 8 11.31 29.95 31.42
C TYR A 8 10.00 29.39 30.87
N SER A 9 8.87 29.80 31.46
CA SER A 9 7.53 29.41 30.99
C SER A 9 7.24 29.92 29.58
N SER A 10 7.66 31.13 29.21
CA SER A 10 7.48 31.64 27.86
C SER A 10 8.33 30.89 26.83
N CYS A 11 9.56 30.51 27.16
CA CYS A 11 10.40 29.66 26.31
C CYS A 11 9.78 28.27 26.11
N LEU A 12 9.24 27.66 27.17
CA LEU A 12 8.57 26.36 27.06
C LEU A 12 7.30 26.42 26.21
N LEU A 13 6.49 27.46 26.35
CA LEU A 13 5.30 27.66 25.52
C LEU A 13 5.66 27.88 24.05
N PHE A 14 6.70 28.67 23.78
CA PHE A 14 7.17 28.90 22.41
C PHE A 14 7.74 27.63 21.79
N TRP A 15 8.59 26.89 22.52
CA TRP A 15 9.12 25.59 22.09
C TRP A 15 8.00 24.57 21.87
N TRP A 16 7.00 24.51 22.76
CA TRP A 16 5.85 23.63 22.61
C TRP A 16 5.01 23.98 21.39
N LEU A 17 4.72 25.26 21.14
CA LEU A 17 3.95 25.69 19.96
C LEU A 17 4.72 25.42 18.65
N PHE A 18 6.04 25.62 18.65
CA PHE A 18 6.89 25.35 17.50
C PHE A 18 7.02 23.84 17.22
N MET A 19 7.34 23.04 18.24
CA MET A 19 7.49 21.58 18.10
C MET A 19 6.16 20.86 17.84
N ARG A 20 5.03 21.37 18.36
CA ARG A 20 3.69 20.83 18.08
C ARG A 20 3.20 21.15 16.66
N GLY A 21 3.80 22.14 15.99
CA GLY A 21 3.61 22.40 14.56
C GLY A 21 4.16 21.28 13.67
N ASP A 22 5.21 20.58 14.11
CA ASP A 22 5.87 19.51 13.35
C ASP A 22 5.30 18.10 13.64
N ALA A 23 4.57 17.89 14.73
CA ALA A 23 3.99 16.59 15.07
C ALA A 23 2.89 16.12 14.08
N ASN A 24 2.24 17.06 13.37
CA ASN A 24 1.29 16.74 12.30
C ASN A 24 1.95 16.67 10.91
N ARG A 25 3.28 16.82 10.83
CA ARG A 25 4.06 16.66 9.60
C ARG A 25 4.75 15.30 9.53
N LEU A 26 4.14 14.26 10.10
CA LEU A 26 4.25 12.95 9.49
C LEU A 26 3.56 13.06 8.12
N GLN A 27 4.31 13.50 7.12
CA GLN A 27 4.04 13.06 5.76
C GLN A 27 4.16 11.54 5.81
N VAL A 28 3.03 10.88 6.09
CA VAL A 28 2.78 9.56 5.53
C VAL A 28 3.08 9.78 4.06
N SER A 29 4.25 9.28 3.63
CA SER A 29 4.62 9.21 2.22
C SER A 29 3.37 8.72 1.54
N ARG A 30 2.74 9.62 0.78
CA ARG A 30 1.47 9.37 0.12
C ARG A 30 1.74 8.19 -0.80
N TRP A 31 1.49 6.98 -0.31
CA TRP A 31 1.28 5.83 -1.15
C TRP A 31 -0.01 6.17 -1.88
N SER A 32 0.12 6.94 -2.96
CA SER A 32 -0.92 7.03 -3.96
C SER A 32 -0.99 5.64 -4.56
N SER A 33 -1.79 4.76 -3.95
CA SER A 33 -2.55 3.81 -4.72
C SER A 33 -3.27 4.66 -5.76
N VAL A 34 -2.79 4.60 -6.99
CA VAL A 34 -3.48 5.15 -8.15
C VAL A 34 -4.74 4.30 -8.28
N VAL A 35 -5.78 4.67 -7.54
CA VAL A 35 -7.15 4.35 -7.89
C VAL A 35 -7.56 5.44 -8.86
N LEU A 36 -7.44 5.12 -10.15
CA LEU A 36 -7.91 5.94 -11.27
C LEU A 36 -9.45 6.00 -11.29
N PRO A 37 -10.04 6.92 -12.07
CA PRO A 37 -10.77 8.08 -11.58
C PRO A 37 -12.27 7.84 -11.41
N SER A 38 -12.87 8.70 -10.60
CA SER A 38 -14.29 9.04 -10.56
C SER A 38 -14.82 9.36 -11.98
N THR A 39 -15.35 8.38 -12.70
CA THR A 39 -16.27 8.64 -13.81
C THR A 39 -17.33 7.55 -13.88
N ASN A 40 -18.56 7.99 -13.58
CA ASN A 40 -19.86 7.45 -14.00
C ASN A 40 -20.44 6.30 -13.15
N THR A 41 -21.07 6.74 -12.06
CA THR A 41 -21.91 6.00 -11.10
C THR A 41 -23.12 5.27 -11.73
N GLU A 42 -23.33 5.36 -13.05
CA GLU A 42 -24.53 4.83 -13.71
C GLU A 42 -24.33 3.45 -14.34
N LEU A 43 -23.08 2.95 -14.45
CA LEU A 43 -22.82 1.63 -15.06
C LEU A 43 -22.77 0.45 -14.07
N TYR A 44 -22.94 0.70 -12.76
CA TYR A 44 -22.84 -0.33 -11.71
C TYR A 44 -24.19 -0.91 -11.25
N ALA A 45 -25.30 -0.51 -11.88
CA ALA A 45 -26.64 -0.97 -11.47
C ALA A 45 -27.02 -2.36 -12.03
N GLU A 46 -26.28 -2.91 -13.01
CA GLU A 46 -26.77 -4.09 -13.76
C GLU A 46 -26.08 -5.42 -13.44
N SER A 47 -25.14 -5.46 -12.49
CA SER A 47 -24.56 -6.73 -12.01
C SER A 47 -25.06 -7.14 -10.62
N ALA A 48 -26.31 -6.81 -10.29
CA ALA A 48 -26.98 -7.22 -9.05
C ALA A 48 -27.83 -8.48 -9.26
N THR A 49 -27.26 -9.54 -9.81
CA THR A 49 -27.91 -10.87 -9.86
C THR A 49 -26.89 -12.00 -9.70
N THR A 50 -26.32 -12.12 -8.50
CA THR A 50 -26.06 -13.40 -7.81
C THR A 50 -25.44 -13.09 -6.45
N GLY A 51 -25.99 -13.67 -5.38
CA GLY A 51 -25.68 -13.34 -3.99
C GLY A 51 -24.25 -13.68 -3.56
N SER A 52 -23.33 -12.74 -3.77
CA SER A 52 -22.06 -12.63 -3.03
C SER A 52 -21.79 -11.14 -2.80
N SER A 53 -21.26 -10.79 -1.63
CA SER A 53 -21.05 -9.40 -1.27
C SER A 53 -20.10 -8.74 -2.27
N PRO A 54 -20.24 -7.44 -2.61
CA PRO A 54 -19.23 -6.73 -3.41
C PRO A 54 -17.82 -6.83 -2.80
N ALA A 55 -17.73 -7.05 -1.48
CA ALA A 55 -16.48 -7.36 -0.80
C ALA A 55 -15.84 -8.69 -1.23
N ASP A 56 -16.64 -9.72 -1.54
CA ASP A 56 -16.16 -11.03 -1.96
C ASP A 56 -15.62 -10.98 -3.40
N ALA A 57 -16.29 -10.21 -4.28
CA ALA A 57 -15.82 -9.96 -5.64
C ALA A 57 -14.51 -9.16 -5.65
N LEU A 58 -14.40 -8.14 -4.79
CA LEU A 58 -13.15 -7.39 -4.61
C LEU A 58 -12.07 -8.30 -4.01
N LEU A 59 -12.38 -9.12 -3.01
CA LEU A 59 -11.45 -10.08 -2.43
C LEU A 59 -10.94 -11.11 -3.44
N GLU A 60 -11.80 -11.65 -4.31
CA GLU A 60 -11.40 -12.51 -5.43
C GLU A 60 -10.46 -11.76 -6.39
N THR A 61 -10.77 -10.51 -6.70
CA THR A 61 -9.98 -9.66 -7.60
C THR A 61 -8.60 -9.33 -7.01
N PHE A 62 -8.53 -9.07 -5.70
CA PHE A 62 -7.29 -8.86 -4.97
C PHE A 62 -6.51 -10.18 -4.76
N ALA A 63 -7.19 -11.28 -4.47
CA ALA A 63 -6.58 -12.60 -4.29
C ALA A 63 -5.97 -13.14 -5.59
N ARG A 64 -6.50 -12.72 -6.75
CA ARG A 64 -5.91 -13.02 -8.06
C ARG A 64 -4.80 -12.07 -8.49
N GLY A 65 -4.42 -11.10 -7.67
CA GLY A 65 -3.21 -10.30 -7.85
C GLY A 65 -3.17 -9.55 -9.19
N ILE A 66 -4.05 -8.57 -9.37
CA ILE A 66 -4.04 -7.60 -10.49
C ILE A 66 -3.80 -8.26 -11.86
N GLY A 67 -4.63 -9.23 -12.21
CA GLY A 67 -4.84 -9.58 -13.60
C GLY A 67 -5.75 -8.54 -14.25
N ALA A 68 -5.33 -8.00 -15.39
CA ALA A 68 -6.15 -7.16 -16.26
C ALA A 68 -7.48 -7.85 -16.59
N SER A 69 -8.55 -7.59 -15.84
CA SER A 69 -9.84 -8.25 -16.08
C SER A 69 -10.63 -7.61 -17.22
N THR A 70 -10.28 -6.38 -17.62
CA THR A 70 -10.89 -5.73 -18.77
C THR A 70 -10.10 -6.03 -20.04
N PRO A 71 -10.80 -6.28 -21.17
CA PRO A 71 -10.15 -6.57 -22.45
C PRO A 71 -9.21 -5.44 -22.91
N GLU A 72 -9.55 -4.19 -22.60
CA GLU A 72 -8.72 -3.02 -22.90
C GLU A 72 -7.37 -3.04 -22.17
N LEU A 73 -7.36 -3.42 -20.88
CA LEU A 73 -6.12 -3.44 -20.09
C LEU A 73 -5.23 -4.62 -20.49
N LEU A 74 -5.83 -5.73 -20.96
CA LEU A 74 -5.10 -6.88 -21.50
C LEU A 74 -4.41 -6.54 -22.83
N GLU A 75 -5.08 -5.77 -23.70
CA GLU A 75 -4.49 -5.27 -24.95
C GLU A 75 -3.34 -4.28 -24.70
N LEU A 76 -3.49 -3.39 -23.70
CA LEU A 76 -2.44 -2.48 -23.30
C LEU A 76 -1.22 -3.23 -22.77
N HIS A 77 -1.43 -4.23 -21.91
CA HIS A 77 -0.36 -5.09 -21.38
C HIS A 77 0.41 -5.77 -22.53
N ARG A 78 -0.30 -6.33 -23.51
CA ARG A 78 0.30 -6.95 -24.71
C ARG A 78 1.07 -5.93 -25.55
N ARG A 79 0.53 -4.74 -25.77
CA ARG A 79 1.20 -3.66 -26.53
C ARG A 79 2.51 -3.24 -25.89
N HIS A 80 2.52 -3.09 -24.57
CA HIS A 80 3.68 -2.62 -23.81
C HIS A 80 4.65 -3.73 -23.39
N HIS A 81 4.40 -4.98 -23.78
CA HIS A 81 5.26 -6.13 -23.45
C HIS A 81 5.60 -6.20 -21.96
N ILE A 82 4.62 -5.87 -21.12
CA ILE A 82 4.79 -5.96 -19.67
C ILE A 82 4.87 -7.47 -19.35
N PRO A 83 5.85 -7.95 -18.57
CA PRO A 83 5.92 -9.36 -18.23
C PRO A 83 4.79 -9.77 -17.28
N ASP A 84 4.33 -11.00 -17.44
CA ASP A 84 3.44 -11.64 -16.48
C ASP A 84 4.23 -12.02 -15.22
N TYR A 85 3.96 -11.29 -14.13
CA TYR A 85 4.59 -11.54 -12.85
C TYR A 85 3.67 -12.34 -11.93
N LYS A 86 4.17 -13.46 -11.40
CA LYS A 86 3.53 -14.22 -10.34
C LYS A 86 4.15 -13.92 -8.99
N CYS A 87 3.31 -13.77 -7.98
CA CYS A 87 3.79 -13.65 -6.61
C CYS A 87 4.46 -14.94 -6.13
N VAL A 88 5.63 -14.77 -5.48
CA VAL A 88 6.36 -15.83 -4.79
C VAL A 88 6.09 -15.79 -3.29
N GLY A 89 6.03 -14.58 -2.70
CA GLY A 89 5.72 -14.37 -1.29
C GLY A 89 6.11 -12.99 -0.79
N TRP A 90 5.72 -12.66 0.44
CA TRP A 90 6.15 -11.46 1.15
C TRP A 90 7.44 -11.72 1.91
N ARG A 91 8.42 -10.84 1.74
CA ARG A 91 9.66 -10.86 2.50
C ARG A 91 9.65 -9.74 3.54
N GLN A 92 9.64 -10.12 4.81
CA GLN A 92 9.65 -9.17 5.92
C GLN A 92 11.06 -8.65 6.19
N THR A 93 11.14 -7.35 6.47
CA THR A 93 12.35 -6.65 6.91
C THR A 93 12.10 -5.82 8.17
N ARG A 94 13.20 -5.41 8.81
CA ARG A 94 13.21 -4.57 10.01
C ARG A 94 13.57 -3.12 9.73
N ASP A 95 13.53 -2.31 10.78
CA ASP A 95 13.97 -0.90 10.78
C ASP A 95 13.19 0.02 9.85
N CYS A 96 11.93 -0.32 9.60
CA CYS A 96 11.06 0.43 8.68
C CYS A 96 11.68 0.60 7.28
N SER A 97 12.58 -0.31 6.86
CA SER A 97 13.28 -0.24 5.59
C SER A 97 13.11 -1.54 4.80
N PRO A 98 12.76 -1.49 3.50
CA PRO A 98 12.71 -2.66 2.63
C PRO A 98 14.10 -3.30 2.40
N ASP A 99 15.17 -2.53 2.59
CA ASP A 99 16.56 -3.01 2.53
C ASP A 99 17.11 -3.42 3.90
N GLY A 100 16.27 -3.32 4.95
CA GLY A 100 16.64 -3.67 6.31
C GLY A 100 16.91 -5.16 6.53
N PRO A 101 17.38 -5.55 7.73
CA PRO A 101 17.64 -6.93 8.06
C PRO A 101 16.39 -7.80 7.87
N ARG A 102 16.55 -8.97 7.23
CA ARG A 102 15.43 -9.89 6.97
C ARG A 102 14.92 -10.50 8.28
N GLU A 103 13.60 -10.63 8.40
CA GLU A 103 12.91 -11.38 9.45
C GLU A 103 12.18 -12.59 8.87
N SER A 104 12.90 -13.66 8.55
CA SER A 104 12.32 -14.84 7.86
C SER A 104 11.14 -15.48 8.60
N ALA A 105 11.09 -15.38 9.93
CA ALA A 105 10.00 -15.89 10.75
C ALA A 105 8.66 -15.18 10.53
N LYS A 106 8.67 -14.01 9.86
CA LYS A 106 7.49 -13.18 9.56
C LYS A 106 7.26 -13.03 8.05
N ASP A 107 7.97 -13.80 7.23
CA ASP A 107 7.66 -13.90 5.81
C ASP A 107 6.24 -14.46 5.65
N MET A 108 5.49 -13.95 4.68
CA MET A 108 4.10 -14.35 4.45
C MET A 108 3.92 -14.92 3.05
N ASN A 109 2.86 -15.71 2.87
CA ASN A 109 2.47 -16.19 1.56
C ASN A 109 1.82 -15.06 0.73
N CYS A 110 1.64 -15.34 -0.56
CA CYS A 110 0.87 -14.46 -1.43
C CYS A 110 -0.58 -14.37 -0.94
N GLY A 111 -1.11 -13.15 -0.82
CA GLY A 111 -2.44 -12.89 -0.29
C GLY A 111 -2.51 -12.72 1.23
N GLY A 112 -1.39 -12.87 1.95
CA GLY A 112 -1.31 -12.55 3.38
C GLY A 112 -1.57 -11.05 3.64
N ILE A 113 -2.33 -10.75 4.68
CA ILE A 113 -2.61 -9.37 5.09
C ILE A 113 -1.40 -8.83 5.86
N VAL A 114 -0.75 -7.82 5.29
CA VAL A 114 0.37 -7.12 5.94
C VAL A 114 -0.17 -6.01 6.82
N ASN A 115 0.07 -6.10 8.12
CA ASN A 115 -0.38 -5.08 9.07
C ASN A 115 0.38 -3.77 8.90
N ALA A 116 -0.30 -2.65 9.17
CA ALA A 116 0.33 -1.33 9.17
C ALA A 116 1.51 -1.29 10.17
N GLY A 117 2.62 -0.69 9.75
CA GLY A 117 3.86 -0.64 10.53
C GLY A 117 4.82 -1.81 10.28
N ALA A 118 4.42 -2.82 9.49
CA ALA A 118 5.36 -3.81 8.98
C ALA A 118 6.19 -3.23 7.82
N SER A 119 7.45 -3.66 7.70
CA SER A 119 8.33 -3.33 6.59
C SER A 119 8.72 -4.57 5.81
N GLY A 120 8.84 -4.44 4.49
CA GLY A 120 9.17 -5.56 3.61
C GLY A 120 8.74 -5.29 2.18
N PHE A 121 8.78 -6.34 1.36
CA PHE A 121 8.41 -6.27 -0.05
C PHE A 121 7.88 -7.60 -0.59
N CYS A 122 7.05 -7.53 -1.64
CA CYS A 122 6.58 -8.69 -2.37
C CYS A 122 7.65 -9.17 -3.35
N LEU A 123 7.99 -10.45 -3.27
CA LEU A 123 8.81 -11.14 -4.25
C LEU A 123 7.93 -11.60 -5.40
N LEU A 124 8.29 -11.17 -6.61
CA LEU A 124 7.62 -11.55 -7.85
C LEU A 124 8.56 -12.37 -8.74
N ARG A 125 7.99 -13.30 -9.50
CA ARG A 125 8.67 -14.11 -10.51
C ARG A 125 8.05 -13.81 -11.87
N ASP A 126 8.88 -13.62 -12.88
CA ASP A 126 8.46 -13.53 -14.27
C ASP A 126 8.16 -14.94 -14.82
N GLU A 127 6.94 -15.18 -15.27
CA GLU A 127 6.52 -16.48 -15.81
C GLU A 127 7.11 -16.76 -17.20
N THR A 128 7.36 -15.73 -17.99
CA THR A 128 7.87 -15.88 -19.37
C THR A 128 9.31 -16.37 -19.41
N ARG A 129 10.07 -16.14 -18.33
CA ARG A 129 11.46 -16.58 -18.19
C ARG A 129 11.63 -18.03 -17.72
N ASN A 130 10.55 -18.75 -17.45
CA ASN A 130 10.62 -20.14 -16.94
C ASN A 130 10.48 -21.22 -18.05
N VAL A 131 10.56 -20.82 -19.32
CA VAL A 131 10.68 -21.75 -20.46
C VAL A 131 12.16 -22.02 -20.70
N ARG A 132 12.69 -23.11 -20.13
CA ARG A 132 13.99 -23.67 -20.52
C ARG A 132 13.87 -25.19 -20.66
#